data_AF-A0A516KLE6-F1
#
_entry.id   AF-A0A516KLE6-F1
#
_cell.length_a   1.000
_cell.length_b   1.000
_cell.length_c   1.000
_cell.angle_alpha   90.00
_cell.angle_beta   90.00
_cell.angle_gamma   90.00
#
_symmetry.space_group_name_H-M   'P 1'
#
loop_
_entity.id
_entity.type
_entity.pdbx_description
1 polymer ?
#
loop_
_entity_poly.entity_id
_entity_poly.type
_entity_poly.pdbx_seq_one_letter_code
_entity_poly.pdbx_strand_id
1 'polypeptide(L)'
;MKRKLFISYTLMLLTFGILAGCGSENTANNAEQEKDIEKYFASNESEFGKEHSIYLDQEKRQVKVYATVNGKYLEKPTRHGLNWIEGSNGKKSVFDAYANPLAFYQALMEIGGTPALEKGGDKEEAFRENEEGKFIKGDKVEVQITWENADEIYDINEVMVDSTGKKIAYHFGGNYEAAKDKMTGCFMCFDSCPVGIISNASQPVGTFKNGKAEFHGNPEVLPEDGTPVTLIYQF
;
A
#
# COMPACT_ATOMS: atom_id res chain seq x y z
N MET A 1 60.25 10.14 57.04
CA MET A 1 59.62 10.27 58.37
C MET A 1 58.22 10.84 58.22
N LYS A 2 57.20 10.15 58.77
CA LYS A 2 55.89 10.65 59.28
C LYS A 2 55.15 11.68 58.39
N ARG A 3 53.90 11.48 57.97
CA ARG A 3 52.74 11.04 58.76
C ARG A 3 51.54 10.90 57.81
N LYS A 4 50.72 9.86 58.03
CA LYS A 4 49.41 9.66 57.41
C LYS A 4 48.43 10.76 57.86
N LEU A 5 47.51 11.18 56.99
CA LEU A 5 46.18 11.62 57.40
C LEU A 5 45.14 11.07 56.40
N PHE A 6 44.23 10.26 56.94
CA PHE A 6 43.02 9.77 56.29
C PHE A 6 41.99 10.90 56.19
N ILE A 7 41.35 11.07 55.04
CA ILE A 7 39.99 11.62 54.95
C ILE A 7 39.22 10.80 53.90
N SER A 8 38.23 10.08 54.39
CA SER A 8 37.16 9.40 53.64
C SER A 8 36.16 10.43 53.13
N TYR A 9 35.77 10.38 51.85
CA TYR A 9 34.48 10.90 51.39
C TYR A 9 33.98 10.10 50.16
N THR A 10 32.95 9.31 50.44
CA THR A 10 31.73 9.07 49.66
C THR A 10 31.84 8.72 48.17
N LEU A 11 31.61 7.44 47.92
CA LEU A 11 31.22 6.84 46.64
C LEU A 11 29.91 7.47 46.13
N MET A 12 29.97 8.26 45.07
CA MET A 12 28.79 8.70 44.31
C MET A 12 28.73 7.86 43.03
N LEU A 13 27.97 6.77 43.08
CA LEU A 13 27.57 5.98 41.90
C LEU A 13 26.63 6.84 41.06
N LEU A 14 27.18 7.48 40.03
CA LEU A 14 26.41 8.07 38.94
C LEU A 14 25.88 6.93 38.06
N THR A 15 24.67 6.47 38.38
CA THR A 15 23.87 5.65 37.48
C THR A 15 23.40 6.54 36.33
N PHE A 16 24.11 6.50 35.20
CA PHE A 16 23.57 6.97 33.94
C PHE A 16 22.45 6.01 33.51
N GLY A 17 21.21 6.39 33.81
CA GLY A 17 20.04 5.78 33.22
C GLY A 17 20.04 6.08 31.73
N ILE A 18 20.30 5.06 30.91
CA ILE A 18 20.05 5.12 29.48
C ILE A 18 18.53 5.10 29.32
N LEU A 19 17.97 6.26 29.02
CA LEU A 19 16.64 6.38 28.43
C LEU A 19 16.70 5.71 27.05
N ALA A 20 16.37 4.42 26.99
CA ALA A 20 16.05 3.75 25.74
C ALA A 20 14.73 4.35 25.22
N GLY A 21 14.87 5.37 24.36
CA GLY A 21 13.77 5.89 23.57
C GLY A 21 13.26 4.80 22.63
N CYS A 22 11.98 4.44 22.77
CA CYS A 22 11.27 3.56 21.85
C CYS A 22 11.18 4.25 20.48
N GLY A 23 12.15 3.96 19.60
CA GLY A 23 12.16 4.42 18.21
C GLY A 23 12.96 3.54 17.25
N SER A 24 13.62 2.49 17.75
CA SER A 24 14.49 1.61 16.95
C SER A 24 13.79 0.38 16.36
N GLU A 25 12.72 -0.13 16.98
CA GLU A 25 12.05 -1.36 16.52
C GLU A 25 11.34 -1.17 15.17
N ASN A 26 10.61 -0.06 14.99
CA ASN A 26 9.89 0.19 13.74
C ASN A 26 10.83 0.45 12.56
N THR A 27 11.94 1.17 12.77
CA THR A 27 12.89 1.50 11.70
C THR A 27 13.70 0.29 11.25
N ALA A 28 14.09 -0.59 12.18
CA ALA A 28 14.79 -1.83 11.86
C ALA A 28 13.89 -2.80 11.06
N ASN A 29 12.63 -2.99 11.50
CA ASN A 29 11.65 -3.82 10.80
C ASN A 29 11.34 -3.30 9.39
N ASN A 30 11.17 -1.99 9.22
CA ASN A 30 10.89 -1.40 7.89
C ASN A 30 12.08 -1.54 6.93
N ALA A 31 13.32 -1.41 7.43
CA ALA A 31 14.53 -1.58 6.62
C ALA A 31 14.76 -3.04 6.20
N GLU A 32 14.32 -4.00 7.00
CA GLU A 32 14.37 -5.43 6.66
C GLU A 32 13.31 -5.79 5.61
N GLN A 33 12.11 -5.22 5.71
CA GLN A 33 11.04 -5.42 4.72
C GLN A 33 11.38 -4.84 3.33
N GLU A 34 12.19 -3.79 3.25
CA GLU A 34 12.68 -3.25 1.96
C GLU A 34 13.72 -4.17 1.30
N LYS A 35 14.54 -4.89 2.08
CA LYS A 35 15.62 -5.74 1.56
C LYS A 35 15.16 -7.07 0.98
N ASP A 36 13.94 -7.48 1.32
CA ASP A 36 13.39 -8.80 0.99
C ASP A 36 12.12 -8.69 0.15
N ILE A 37 12.03 -7.65 -0.69
CA ILE A 37 10.90 -7.48 -1.61
C ILE A 37 10.98 -8.42 -2.82
N GLU A 38 12.19 -8.85 -3.18
CA GLU A 38 12.44 -9.77 -4.32
C GLU A 38 11.72 -11.12 -4.16
N LYS A 39 11.51 -11.60 -2.91
CA LYS A 39 10.80 -12.87 -2.68
C LYS A 39 9.37 -12.88 -3.19
N TYR A 40 8.74 -11.71 -3.32
CA TYR A 40 7.35 -11.60 -3.77
C TYR A 40 7.21 -11.72 -5.28
N PHE A 41 8.31 -11.64 -6.04
CA PHE A 41 8.27 -11.72 -7.49
C PHE A 41 8.34 -13.17 -7.96
N ALA A 42 7.42 -13.54 -8.83
CA ALA A 42 7.43 -14.80 -9.56
C ALA A 42 8.39 -14.69 -10.75
N SER A 43 9.22 -15.71 -10.95
CA SER A 43 10.16 -15.73 -12.08
C SER A 43 9.46 -16.00 -13.42
N ASN A 44 8.27 -16.60 -13.36
CA ASN A 44 7.44 -16.98 -14.50
C ASN A 44 5.97 -17.15 -14.06
N GLU A 45 5.04 -17.25 -15.01
CA GLU A 45 3.61 -17.39 -14.71
C GLU A 45 3.26 -18.65 -13.90
N SER A 46 4.03 -19.72 -13.99
CA SER A 46 3.73 -20.96 -13.23
C SER A 46 4.08 -20.86 -11.75
N GLU A 47 4.96 -19.92 -11.38
CA GLU A 47 5.30 -19.59 -9.99
C GLU A 47 4.37 -18.52 -9.40
N PHE A 48 3.61 -17.81 -10.25
CA PHE A 48 2.73 -16.74 -9.82
C PHE A 48 1.59 -17.27 -8.95
N GLY A 49 1.49 -16.73 -7.74
CA GLY A 49 0.52 -17.19 -6.76
C GLY A 49 0.74 -16.53 -5.40
N LYS A 50 0.22 -17.13 -4.34
CA LYS A 50 0.26 -16.52 -3.00
C LYS A 50 1.68 -16.22 -2.49
N GLU A 51 2.62 -17.15 -2.66
CA GLU A 51 4.00 -17.01 -2.18
C GLU A 51 4.81 -16.02 -3.05
N HIS A 52 4.63 -16.09 -4.36
CA HIS A 52 5.21 -15.17 -5.33
C HIS A 52 4.09 -14.36 -6.00
N SER A 53 3.59 -13.37 -5.25
CA SER A 53 2.34 -12.68 -5.52
C SER A 53 2.43 -11.49 -6.47
N ILE A 54 3.60 -11.22 -7.05
CA ILE A 54 3.77 -10.25 -8.12
C ILE A 54 4.42 -10.95 -9.32
N TYR A 55 3.87 -10.74 -10.51
CA TYR A 55 4.49 -11.16 -11.76
C TYR A 55 4.59 -9.99 -12.74
N LEU A 56 5.75 -9.86 -13.40
CA LEU A 56 6.03 -8.83 -14.38
C LEU A 56 5.98 -9.42 -15.78
N ASP A 57 4.96 -9.05 -16.55
CA ASP A 57 4.91 -9.33 -17.98
C ASP A 57 5.55 -8.14 -18.71
N GLN A 58 6.87 -8.22 -18.89
CA GLN A 58 7.68 -7.16 -19.52
C GLN A 58 7.29 -6.93 -20.98
N GLU A 59 6.83 -7.97 -21.69
CA GLU A 59 6.41 -7.87 -23.09
C GLU A 59 5.13 -7.04 -23.22
N LYS A 60 4.16 -7.27 -22.33
CA LYS A 60 2.90 -6.52 -22.31
C LYS A 60 2.97 -5.25 -21.46
N ARG A 61 4.08 -5.03 -20.74
CA ARG A 61 4.24 -3.94 -19.75
C ARG A 61 3.15 -3.99 -18.68
N GLN A 62 2.90 -5.19 -18.16
CA GLN A 62 1.88 -5.41 -17.13
C GLN A 62 2.50 -5.88 -15.82
N VAL A 63 1.93 -5.42 -14.71
CA VAL A 63 2.11 -6.04 -13.40
C VAL A 63 0.88 -6.87 -13.07
N LYS A 64 1.06 -8.13 -12.70
CA LYS A 64 -0.01 -8.96 -12.14
C LYS A 64 0.21 -9.12 -10.64
N VAL A 65 -0.84 -8.94 -9.84
CA VAL A 65 -0.82 -9.11 -8.38
C VAL A 65 -1.83 -10.15 -7.96
N TYR A 66 -1.37 -11.18 -7.26
CA TYR A 66 -2.22 -12.20 -6.65
C TYR A 66 -2.82 -11.67 -5.35
N ALA A 67 -4.14 -11.79 -5.22
CA ALA A 67 -4.88 -11.39 -4.04
C ALA A 67 -6.06 -12.33 -3.78
N THR A 68 -6.79 -12.11 -2.69
CA THR A 68 -8.07 -12.76 -2.43
C THR A 68 -9.17 -11.74 -2.17
N VAL A 69 -10.41 -12.08 -2.54
CA VAL A 69 -11.59 -11.28 -2.18
C VAL A 69 -11.79 -11.31 -0.67
N ASN A 70 -12.09 -10.15 -0.09
CA ASN A 70 -12.51 -10.00 1.29
C ASN A 70 -14.01 -9.63 1.30
N GLY A 71 -14.85 -10.66 1.42
CA GLY A 71 -16.30 -10.63 1.32
C GLY A 71 -16.97 -9.64 2.27
N LYS A 72 -16.33 -9.37 3.42
CA LYS A 72 -16.79 -8.34 4.37
C LYS A 72 -17.00 -6.98 3.69
N TYR A 73 -16.16 -6.64 2.72
CA TYR A 73 -16.17 -5.37 2.01
C TYR A 73 -16.89 -5.45 0.66
N LEU A 74 -17.70 -6.48 0.44
CA LEU A 74 -18.77 -6.48 -0.56
C LEU A 74 -20.06 -5.88 0.01
N GLU A 75 -20.24 -5.95 1.34
CA GLU A 75 -21.41 -5.44 2.05
C GLU A 75 -21.11 -4.21 2.92
N LYS A 76 -19.85 -4.02 3.33
CA LYS A 76 -19.44 -2.92 4.21
C LYS A 76 -18.55 -1.94 3.47
N PRO A 77 -18.73 -0.63 3.68
CA PRO A 77 -17.92 0.35 3.02
C PRO A 77 -16.50 0.41 3.63
N THR A 78 -15.51 0.69 2.79
CA THR A 78 -14.10 0.91 3.15
C THR A 78 -13.46 1.93 2.23
N ARG A 79 -12.34 2.52 2.66
CA ARG A 79 -11.49 3.38 1.82
C ARG A 79 -10.32 2.64 1.17
N HIS A 80 -10.20 1.34 1.44
CA HIS A 80 -9.06 0.52 1.02
C HIS A 80 -9.51 -0.46 -0.07
N GLY A 81 -8.93 -0.36 -1.28
CA GLY A 81 -9.24 -1.27 -2.38
C GLY A 81 -8.45 -2.57 -2.27
N LEU A 82 -7.13 -2.46 -2.09
CA LEU A 82 -6.21 -3.60 -1.98
C LEU A 82 -5.15 -3.25 -0.92
N ASN A 83 -5.01 -4.10 0.10
CA ASN A 83 -3.95 -3.96 1.10
C ASN A 83 -3.18 -5.27 1.28
N TRP A 84 -1.89 -5.16 1.54
CA TRP A 84 -1.07 -6.25 2.06
C TRP A 84 -1.56 -6.71 3.43
N ILE A 85 -1.76 -8.01 3.58
CA ILE A 85 -2.33 -8.60 4.80
C ILE A 85 -1.49 -8.39 6.06
N GLU A 86 -0.17 -8.21 5.94
CA GLU A 86 0.72 -8.01 7.09
C GLU A 86 0.88 -6.53 7.46
N GLY A 87 0.34 -5.61 6.65
CA GLY A 87 0.33 -4.18 6.97
C GLY A 87 -0.64 -3.84 8.10
N SER A 88 -0.47 -2.66 8.72
CA SER A 88 -1.34 -2.24 9.84
C SER A 88 -2.82 -2.01 9.47
N ASN A 89 -3.14 -1.93 8.18
CA ASN A 89 -4.51 -1.94 7.64
C ASN A 89 -4.82 -3.21 6.82
N GLY A 90 -4.03 -4.28 6.97
CA GLY A 90 -4.34 -5.57 6.38
C GLY A 90 -5.73 -6.05 6.76
N LYS A 91 -6.43 -6.73 5.84
CA LYS A 91 -7.81 -7.21 6.00
C LYS A 91 -8.85 -6.11 6.24
N LYS A 92 -8.53 -4.85 5.90
CA LYS A 92 -9.47 -3.72 5.89
C LYS A 92 -9.87 -3.27 4.48
N SER A 93 -9.51 -4.06 3.47
CA SER A 93 -9.67 -3.75 2.04
C SER A 93 -10.59 -4.75 1.34
N VAL A 94 -11.10 -4.37 0.17
CA VAL A 94 -11.88 -5.27 -0.71
C VAL A 94 -11.06 -6.49 -1.14
N PHE A 95 -9.76 -6.29 -1.36
CA PHE A 95 -8.83 -7.36 -1.69
C PHE A 95 -7.68 -7.43 -0.70
N ASP A 96 -7.24 -8.65 -0.41
CA ASP A 96 -6.11 -8.96 0.47
C ASP A 96 -4.92 -9.43 -0.38
N ALA A 97 -3.88 -8.59 -0.47
CA ALA A 97 -2.63 -8.87 -1.17
C ALA A 97 -1.63 -9.61 -0.27
N TYR A 98 -0.72 -10.35 -0.90
CA TYR A 98 0.31 -11.14 -0.20
C TYR A 98 1.73 -10.62 -0.42
N ALA A 99 1.88 -9.52 -1.15
CA ALA A 99 3.15 -8.82 -1.35
C ALA A 99 3.21 -7.52 -0.56
N ASN A 100 4.42 -7.11 -0.18
CA ASN A 100 4.65 -5.79 0.40
C ASN A 100 4.38 -4.68 -0.64
N PRO A 101 3.74 -3.54 -0.27
CA PRO A 101 3.47 -2.45 -1.20
C PRO A 101 4.73 -1.84 -1.84
N LEU A 102 5.90 -1.93 -1.21
CA LEU A 102 7.16 -1.45 -1.80
C LEU A 102 7.59 -2.30 -3.01
N ALA A 103 7.31 -3.61 -3.00
CA ALA A 103 7.52 -4.49 -4.15
C ALA A 103 6.62 -4.07 -5.32
N PHE A 104 5.36 -3.73 -5.03
CA PHE A 104 4.43 -3.24 -6.04
C PHE A 104 4.84 -1.87 -6.62
N TYR A 105 5.35 -0.96 -5.79
CA TYR A 105 5.95 0.27 -6.31
C TYR A 105 7.07 -0.02 -7.31
N GLN A 106 8.01 -0.91 -6.96
CA GLN A 106 9.10 -1.28 -7.86
C GLN A 106 8.58 -1.90 -9.16
N ALA A 107 7.60 -2.80 -9.06
CA ALA A 107 6.95 -3.40 -10.21
C ALA A 107 6.40 -2.36 -11.20
N LEU A 108 5.69 -1.34 -10.70
CA LEU A 108 5.15 -0.26 -11.53
C LEU A 108 6.25 0.60 -12.16
N MET A 109 7.33 0.88 -11.43
CA MET A 109 8.51 1.56 -11.98
C MET A 109 9.15 0.75 -13.11
N GLU A 110 9.29 -0.56 -12.94
CA GLU A 110 9.94 -1.45 -13.91
C GLU A 110 9.16 -1.57 -15.23
N ILE A 111 7.82 -1.50 -15.19
CA ILE A 111 7.01 -1.40 -16.41
C ILE A 111 6.93 0.04 -16.96
N GLY A 112 7.70 0.98 -16.40
CA GLY A 112 7.89 2.34 -16.91
C GLY A 112 6.85 3.37 -16.47
N GLY A 113 6.23 3.16 -15.31
CA GLY A 113 5.32 4.14 -14.71
C GLY A 113 6.04 5.34 -14.10
N THR A 114 5.43 6.53 -14.23
CA THR A 114 5.92 7.75 -13.59
C THR A 114 5.06 8.08 -12.36
N PRO A 115 5.64 8.08 -11.16
CA PRO A 115 4.90 8.40 -9.95
C PRO A 115 4.63 9.90 -9.82
N ALA A 116 3.59 10.26 -9.07
CA ALA A 116 3.36 11.64 -8.64
C ALA A 116 4.50 12.16 -7.77
N LEU A 117 5.09 11.26 -6.98
CA LEU A 117 6.19 11.52 -6.08
C LEU A 117 7.26 10.46 -6.27
N GLU A 118 8.45 10.86 -6.70
CA GLU A 118 9.59 9.94 -6.69
C GLU A 118 10.08 9.68 -5.26
N LYS A 119 10.82 8.58 -5.07
CA LYS A 119 11.44 8.23 -3.79
C LYS A 119 12.29 9.40 -3.26
N GLY A 120 11.95 9.90 -2.08
CA GLY A 120 12.61 11.04 -1.43
C GLY A 120 12.09 12.43 -1.83
N GLY A 121 11.04 12.53 -2.66
CA GLY A 121 10.43 13.80 -3.04
C GLY A 121 9.59 14.47 -1.93
N ASP A 122 9.17 15.71 -2.17
CA ASP A 122 8.27 16.44 -1.27
C ASP A 122 6.81 15.99 -1.44
N LYS A 123 6.21 15.46 -0.38
CA LYS A 123 4.82 14.97 -0.34
C LYS A 123 3.78 15.98 -0.82
N GLU A 124 4.01 17.28 -0.69
CA GLU A 124 3.04 18.29 -1.16
C GLU A 124 3.00 18.35 -2.68
N GLU A 125 4.07 17.93 -3.36
CA GLU A 125 4.13 17.82 -4.81
C GLU A 125 3.38 16.62 -5.36
N ALA A 126 2.89 15.69 -4.53
CA ALA A 126 2.11 14.55 -5.00
C ALA A 126 0.69 14.95 -5.46
N PHE A 127 0.26 16.19 -5.19
CA PHE A 127 -1.13 16.62 -5.33
C PHE A 127 -1.35 17.71 -6.36
N ARG A 128 -2.54 17.68 -6.98
CA ARG A 128 -3.21 18.85 -7.56
C ARG A 128 -4.32 19.27 -6.61
N GLU A 129 -4.60 20.57 -6.53
CA GLU A 129 -5.63 21.12 -5.64
C GLU A 129 -6.63 21.95 -6.43
N ASN A 130 -7.91 21.81 -6.09
CA ASN A 130 -9.01 22.65 -6.59
C ASN A 130 -10.04 22.87 -5.46
N GLU A 131 -11.19 23.46 -5.78
CA GLU A 131 -12.26 23.77 -4.82
C GLU A 131 -12.82 22.53 -4.08
N GLU A 132 -12.73 21.33 -4.67
CA GLU A 132 -13.17 20.08 -4.05
C GLU A 132 -12.14 19.47 -3.09
N GLY A 133 -10.86 19.86 -3.23
CA GLY A 133 -9.75 19.45 -2.36
C GLY A 133 -8.51 18.99 -3.12
N LYS A 134 -7.69 18.18 -2.45
CA LYS A 134 -6.43 17.62 -3.00
C LYS A 134 -6.68 16.27 -3.67
N PHE A 135 -6.13 16.10 -4.88
CA PHE A 135 -6.19 14.87 -5.67
C PHE A 135 -4.79 14.42 -6.04
N ILE A 136 -4.54 13.11 -5.96
CA ILE A 136 -3.23 12.56 -6.32
C ILE A 136 -2.95 12.80 -7.82
N LYS A 137 -1.70 13.12 -8.16
CA LYS A 137 -1.21 13.18 -9.55
C LYS A 137 -0.60 11.83 -9.94
N GLY A 138 0.36 11.84 -10.88
CA GLY A 138 1.06 10.68 -11.41
C GLY A 138 0.39 10.14 -12.64
N ASP A 139 1.02 9.16 -13.27
CA ASP A 139 0.47 8.50 -14.46
C ASP A 139 -0.82 7.77 -14.10
N LYS A 140 -1.79 7.79 -15.02
CA LYS A 140 -3.01 7.00 -14.89
C LYS A 140 -2.65 5.52 -14.96
N VAL A 141 -3.21 4.73 -14.04
CA VAL A 141 -3.03 3.28 -14.01
C VAL A 141 -4.36 2.65 -14.40
N GLU A 142 -4.37 1.90 -15.50
CA GLU A 142 -5.46 1.00 -15.81
C GLU A 142 -5.39 -0.21 -14.87
N VAL A 143 -6.53 -0.54 -14.27
CA VAL A 143 -6.65 -1.67 -13.35
C VAL A 143 -7.76 -2.58 -13.85
N GLN A 144 -7.40 -3.84 -14.06
CA GLN A 144 -8.31 -4.89 -14.45
C GLN A 144 -8.21 -6.05 -13.46
N ILE A 145 -9.22 -6.91 -13.46
CA ILE A 145 -9.25 -8.07 -12.58
C ILE A 145 -9.84 -9.29 -13.28
N THR A 146 -9.33 -10.46 -12.94
CA THR A 146 -9.87 -11.75 -13.36
C THR A 146 -9.67 -12.79 -12.26
N TRP A 147 -10.34 -13.93 -12.37
CA TRP A 147 -10.23 -15.07 -11.47
C TRP A 147 -10.50 -16.37 -12.22
N GLU A 148 -10.28 -17.50 -11.55
CA GLU A 148 -10.53 -18.80 -12.15
C GLU A 148 -12.01 -18.94 -12.53
N ASN A 149 -12.28 -19.28 -13.79
CA ASN A 149 -13.63 -19.37 -14.36
C ASN A 149 -14.39 -18.03 -14.46
N ALA A 150 -13.70 -16.89 -14.39
CA ALA A 150 -14.28 -15.62 -14.81
C ALA A 150 -14.67 -15.68 -16.30
N ASP A 151 -15.84 -15.15 -16.65
CA ASP A 151 -16.30 -15.09 -18.05
C ASP A 151 -15.42 -14.18 -18.91
N GLU A 152 -14.80 -13.16 -18.30
CA GLU A 152 -13.92 -12.19 -18.95
C GLU A 152 -12.92 -11.55 -17.97
N ILE A 153 -12.16 -10.58 -18.48
CA ILE A 153 -11.33 -9.68 -17.67
C ILE A 153 -12.14 -8.41 -17.45
N TYR A 154 -12.40 -8.08 -16.19
CA TYR A 154 -13.25 -6.94 -15.81
C TYR A 154 -12.45 -5.67 -15.59
N ASP A 155 -12.98 -4.52 -15.99
CA ASP A 155 -12.49 -3.20 -15.57
C ASP A 155 -12.78 -3.00 -14.08
N ILE A 156 -11.89 -2.28 -13.38
CA ILE A 156 -12.05 -2.01 -11.95
C ILE A 156 -13.37 -1.31 -11.59
N ASN A 157 -13.97 -0.55 -12.51
CA ASN A 157 -15.25 0.13 -12.33
C ASN A 157 -16.46 -0.81 -12.41
N GLU A 158 -16.29 -2.04 -12.88
CA GLU A 158 -17.35 -3.05 -12.90
C GLU A 158 -17.41 -3.80 -11.57
N VAL A 159 -16.25 -4.02 -10.97
CA VAL A 159 -16.09 -4.75 -9.70
C VAL A 159 -16.05 -3.88 -8.46
N MET A 160 -16.00 -2.55 -8.60
CA MET A 160 -15.96 -1.61 -7.48
C MET A 160 -17.06 -0.58 -7.58
N VAL A 161 -17.64 -0.26 -6.43
CA VAL A 161 -18.71 0.74 -6.32
C VAL A 161 -18.17 1.97 -5.59
N ASP A 162 -18.44 3.14 -6.17
CA ASP A 162 -18.38 4.46 -5.52
C ASP A 162 -19.81 4.96 -5.38
N SER A 163 -20.28 5.20 -4.16
CA SER A 163 -21.66 5.61 -3.87
C SER A 163 -22.07 6.93 -4.51
N THR A 164 -21.12 7.74 -4.99
CA THR A 164 -21.38 8.99 -5.71
C THR A 164 -21.63 8.80 -7.20
N GLY A 165 -21.42 7.58 -7.72
CA GLY A 165 -21.54 7.25 -9.14
C GLY A 165 -20.37 7.72 -10.01
N LYS A 166 -19.31 8.29 -9.40
CA LYS A 166 -18.08 8.62 -10.13
C LYS A 166 -17.33 7.34 -10.50
N LYS A 167 -16.74 7.32 -11.71
CA LYS A 167 -15.77 6.29 -12.08
C LYS A 167 -14.48 6.46 -11.29
N ILE A 168 -13.94 5.36 -10.79
CA ILE A 168 -12.64 5.28 -10.13
C ILE A 168 -11.56 5.43 -11.20
N ALA A 169 -10.63 6.36 -10.97
CA ALA A 169 -9.46 6.57 -11.82
C ALA A 169 -8.21 6.47 -10.95
N TYR A 170 -7.50 5.35 -11.02
CA TYR A 170 -6.26 5.19 -10.27
C TYR A 170 -5.12 5.94 -10.95
N HIS A 171 -4.31 6.59 -10.13
CA HIS A 171 -3.04 7.17 -10.56
C HIS A 171 -1.91 6.66 -9.68
N PHE A 172 -0.72 6.55 -10.28
CA PHE A 172 0.49 6.14 -9.60
C PHE A 172 1.00 7.28 -8.72
N GLY A 173 0.59 7.29 -7.45
CA GLY A 173 1.02 8.30 -6.48
C GLY A 173 2.50 8.17 -6.13
N GLY A 174 3.00 6.93 -6.06
CA GLY A 174 4.41 6.66 -5.81
C GLY A 174 4.93 7.08 -4.44
N ASN A 175 4.04 7.16 -3.45
CA ASN A 175 4.33 7.62 -2.09
C ASN A 175 5.23 6.66 -1.29
N TYR A 176 6.40 6.32 -1.83
CA TYR A 176 7.28 5.26 -1.35
C TYR A 176 7.67 5.44 0.11
N GLU A 177 8.16 6.63 0.47
CA GLU A 177 8.60 6.91 1.84
C GLU A 177 7.41 6.86 2.82
N ALA A 178 6.25 7.38 2.44
CA ALA A 178 5.06 7.32 3.28
C ALA A 178 4.52 5.89 3.44
N ALA A 179 4.60 5.08 2.39
CA ALA A 179 4.24 3.66 2.41
C ALA A 179 5.22 2.87 3.30
N LYS A 180 6.52 3.13 3.17
CA LYS A 180 7.59 2.53 3.97
C LYS A 180 7.47 2.89 5.45
N ASP A 181 7.31 4.17 5.77
CA ASP A 181 7.27 4.67 7.15
C ASP A 181 6.06 4.13 7.92
N LYS A 182 4.89 4.13 7.27
CA LYS A 182 3.63 3.76 7.93
C LYS A 182 3.31 2.27 7.84
N MET A 183 3.89 1.59 6.85
CA MET A 183 3.67 0.19 6.48
C MET A 183 2.22 -0.25 6.68
N THR A 184 1.29 0.54 6.14
CA THR A 184 -0.14 0.26 6.27
C THR A 184 -0.59 -0.92 5.42
N GLY A 185 0.23 -1.30 4.44
CA GLY A 185 -0.08 -2.27 3.41
C GLY A 185 -0.85 -1.70 2.23
N CYS A 186 -1.14 -0.40 2.15
CA CYS A 186 -2.00 0.14 1.08
C CYS A 186 -1.36 0.05 -0.32
N PHE A 187 -1.96 -0.73 -1.20
CA PHE A 187 -1.66 -0.70 -2.65
C PHE A 187 -2.58 0.30 -3.32
N MET A 188 -3.89 0.07 -3.19
CA MET A 188 -4.96 0.83 -3.85
C MET A 188 -5.82 1.53 -2.80
N CYS A 189 -5.85 2.85 -2.82
CA CYS A 189 -6.75 3.63 -1.95
C CYS A 189 -7.89 4.29 -2.74
N PHE A 190 -9.10 4.23 -2.21
CA PHE A 190 -10.27 4.88 -2.82
C PHE A 190 -10.37 6.38 -2.52
N ASP A 191 -9.65 6.86 -1.51
CA ASP A 191 -9.37 8.28 -1.37
C ASP A 191 -8.00 8.56 -2.01
N SER A 192 -7.79 9.73 -2.61
CA SER A 192 -6.49 10.24 -3.11
C SER A 192 -5.38 10.27 -2.02
N CYS A 193 -5.12 9.19 -1.30
CA CYS A 193 -4.33 9.15 -0.08
C CYS A 193 -2.83 9.16 -0.40
N PRO A 194 -2.00 9.96 0.29
CA PRO A 194 -0.54 9.99 0.12
C PRO A 194 0.17 8.74 0.68
N VAL A 195 -0.51 7.61 0.84
CA VAL A 195 0.08 6.38 1.41
C VAL A 195 -0.13 5.19 0.47
N GLY A 196 -1.22 5.17 -0.30
CA GLY A 196 -1.38 4.17 -1.34
C GLY A 196 -0.30 4.35 -2.42
N ILE A 197 0.22 3.23 -2.92
CA ILE A 197 1.11 3.25 -4.09
C ILE A 197 0.36 3.82 -5.29
N ILE A 198 -0.87 3.35 -5.50
CA ILE A 198 -1.84 3.97 -6.41
C ILE A 198 -3.06 4.46 -5.61
N SER A 199 -3.68 5.55 -6.04
CA SER A 199 -4.86 6.10 -5.37
C SER A 199 -5.86 6.65 -6.37
N ASN A 200 -7.14 6.60 -5.99
CA ASN A 200 -8.24 7.12 -6.80
C ASN A 200 -8.15 8.65 -6.88
N ALA A 201 -7.89 9.17 -8.07
CA ALA A 201 -7.79 10.58 -8.40
C ALA A 201 -9.13 11.22 -8.82
N SER A 202 -10.24 10.47 -8.79
CA SER A 202 -11.59 10.99 -9.01
C SER A 202 -12.22 11.58 -7.75
N GLN A 203 -11.67 11.25 -6.57
CA GLN A 203 -12.16 11.70 -5.27
C GLN A 203 -11.05 12.37 -4.47
N PRO A 204 -11.32 13.52 -3.82
CA PRO A 204 -10.30 14.22 -3.05
C PRO A 204 -9.92 13.45 -1.78
N VAL A 205 -8.78 13.81 -1.21
CA VAL A 205 -8.33 13.30 0.10
C VAL A 205 -9.44 13.42 1.15
N GLY A 206 -9.74 12.29 1.82
CA GLY A 206 -10.65 12.26 2.97
C GLY A 206 -12.13 12.19 2.62
N THR A 207 -12.49 11.95 1.35
CA THR A 207 -13.88 11.78 0.90
C THR A 207 -14.62 10.74 1.73
N PHE A 208 -14.04 9.54 1.92
CA PHE A 208 -14.62 8.51 2.78
C PHE A 208 -14.75 8.95 4.24
N LYS A 209 -13.67 9.46 4.83
CA LYS A 209 -13.62 9.86 6.25
C LYS A 209 -14.69 10.92 6.59
N ASN A 210 -14.98 11.79 5.64
CA ASN A 210 -15.94 12.87 5.79
C ASN A 210 -17.38 12.44 5.45
N GLY A 211 -17.62 11.15 5.15
CA GLY A 211 -18.93 10.62 4.81
C GLY A 211 -19.50 11.12 3.48
N LYS A 212 -18.64 11.60 2.57
CA LYS A 212 -19.06 12.11 1.25
C LYS A 212 -19.22 11.01 0.20
N ALA A 213 -18.52 9.89 0.38
CA ALA A 213 -18.63 8.71 -0.46
C ALA A 213 -18.39 7.46 0.39
N GLU A 214 -19.05 6.38 -0.02
CA GLU A 214 -18.81 5.02 0.44
C GLU A 214 -18.26 4.21 -0.73
N PHE A 215 -17.31 3.32 -0.46
CA PHE A 215 -16.75 2.43 -1.48
C PHE A 215 -16.77 1.00 -0.99
N HIS A 216 -17.05 0.07 -1.90
CA HIS A 216 -17.04 -1.37 -1.61
C HIS A 216 -16.84 -2.15 -2.91
N GLY A 217 -16.56 -3.44 -2.81
CA GLY A 217 -16.58 -4.33 -3.97
C GLY A 217 -18.02 -4.61 -4.41
N ASN A 218 -18.24 -4.80 -5.70
CA ASN A 218 -19.56 -5.07 -6.26
C ASN A 218 -19.93 -6.56 -6.03
N PRO A 219 -20.90 -6.88 -5.15
CA PRO A 219 -21.29 -8.27 -4.87
C PRO A 219 -21.99 -8.95 -6.05
N GLU A 220 -22.47 -8.21 -7.04
CA GLU A 220 -23.13 -8.78 -8.23
C GLU A 220 -22.12 -9.28 -9.28
N VAL A 221 -20.85 -8.86 -9.17
CA VAL A 221 -19.79 -9.18 -10.15
C VAL A 221 -18.64 -9.94 -9.50
N LEU A 222 -18.17 -9.52 -8.32
CA LEU A 222 -17.05 -10.17 -7.65
C LEU A 222 -17.43 -11.57 -7.14
N PRO A 223 -16.47 -12.52 -7.16
CA PRO A 223 -16.70 -13.85 -6.60
C PRO A 223 -16.76 -13.82 -5.07
N GLU A 224 -17.09 -14.97 -4.48
CA GLU A 224 -17.25 -15.11 -3.02
C GLU A 224 -15.97 -14.83 -2.21
N ASP A 225 -16.14 -14.60 -0.91
CA ASP A 225 -15.06 -14.38 0.05
C ASP A 225 -13.94 -15.44 -0.05
N GLY A 226 -12.69 -14.99 0.04
CA GLY A 226 -11.51 -15.85 -0.05
C GLY A 226 -11.15 -16.31 -1.47
N THR A 227 -11.98 -16.04 -2.48
CA THR A 227 -11.67 -16.41 -3.87
C THR A 227 -10.37 -15.75 -4.33
N PRO A 228 -9.41 -16.52 -4.87
CA PRO A 228 -8.22 -15.98 -5.50
C PRO A 228 -8.57 -15.12 -6.73
N VAL A 229 -7.95 -13.96 -6.81
CA VAL A 229 -8.08 -13.03 -7.93
C VAL A 229 -6.70 -12.57 -8.40
N THR A 230 -6.62 -12.21 -9.68
CA THR A 230 -5.45 -11.56 -10.26
C THR A 230 -5.82 -10.15 -10.65
N LEU A 231 -5.19 -9.16 -10.02
CA LEU A 231 -5.26 -7.77 -10.46
C LEU A 231 -4.15 -7.50 -11.46
N ILE A 232 -4.50 -6.84 -12.58
CA ILE A 232 -3.61 -6.53 -13.69
C ILE A 232 -3.50 -5.01 -13.80
N TYR A 233 -2.27 -4.50 -13.85
CA TYR A 233 -1.97 -3.07 -13.89
C TYR A 233 -1.13 -2.73 -15.11
N GLN A 234 -1.48 -1.63 -15.78
CA GLN A 234 -0.74 -1.08 -16.92
C GLN A 234 -0.96 0.45 -17.03
N PHE A 235 -0.18 1.09 -17.90
CA PHE A 235 -0.20 2.54 -18.15
C PHE A 235 -0.70 2.86 -19.56
#